data_AF-A0A3B9PS49-F1
#
_entry.id   AF-A0A3B9PS49-F1
#
_cell.length_a   1.000
_cell.length_b   1.000
_cell.length_c   1.000
_cell.angle_alpha   90.00
_cell.angle_beta   90.00
_cell.angle_gamma   90.00
#
_symmetry.space_group_name_H-M   'P 1'
#
loop_
_entity.id
_entity.type
_entity.pdbx_description
1 polymer ?
#
loop_
_entity_poly.entity_id
_entity_poly.type
_entity_poly.pdbx_seq_one_letter_code
_entity_poly.pdbx_strand_id
1 'polypeptide(L)' 'GGAREEDADLLLSVANQIEGRTICAFGEAAAWPTQSFVTKFKDDFIKKATDSQEERNPKSLQLI' A
#
# COMPACT_ATOMS: atom_id res chain seq x y z
N GLY A 1 -6.49 9.53 -2.36
CA GLY A 1 -5.49 8.93 -1.45
C GLY A 1 -4.12 9.39 -1.92
N GLY A 2 -3.15 9.55 -1.01
CA GLY A 2 -1.82 10.10 -1.34
C GLY A 2 -0.73 9.05 -1.55
N ALA A 3 -1.11 7.83 -1.95
CA ALA A 3 -0.18 6.70 -2.04
C ALA A 3 0.88 6.92 -3.14
N ARG A 4 2.09 6.45 -2.87
CA ARG A 4 3.24 6.42 -3.76
C ARG A 4 3.48 4.98 -4.24
N GLU A 5 4.25 4.82 -5.31
CA GLU A 5 4.50 3.50 -5.90
C GLU A 5 5.26 2.57 -4.93
N GLU A 6 6.15 3.13 -4.11
CA GLU A 6 6.89 2.38 -3.09
C GLU A 6 6.04 1.96 -1.88
N ASP A 7 4.84 2.53 -1.71
CA ASP A 7 4.04 2.26 -0.50
C ASP A 7 3.52 0.81 -0.47
N ALA A 8 3.37 0.15 -1.62
CA ALA A 8 3.02 -1.27 -1.68
C ALA A 8 4.11 -2.15 -1.04
N ASP A 9 5.38 -1.89 -1.38
CA ASP A 9 6.51 -2.61 -0.78
C ASP A 9 6.72 -2.26 0.69
N LEU A 10 6.43 -1.01 1.06
CA LEU A 10 6.43 -0.59 2.46
C LEU A 10 5.40 -1.35 3.29
N LEU A 11 4.17 -1.51 2.79
CA LEU A 11 3.12 -2.27 3.48
C LEU A 11 3.53 -3.73 3.70
N LEU A 12 4.16 -4.36 2.70
CA LEU A 12 4.68 -5.72 2.82
C LEU A 12 5.79 -5.81 3.87
N SER A 13 6.73 -4.86 3.86
CA SER A 13 7.80 -4.76 4.86
C SER A 13 7.24 -4.60 6.28
N VAL A 14 6.23 -3.76 6.47
CA VAL A 14 5.61 -3.55 7.79
C VAL A 14 4.92 -4.82 8.27
N ALA A 15 4.15 -5.50 7.41
CA ALA A 15 3.47 -6.72 7.79
C ALA A 15 4.47 -7.83 8.18
N ASN A 16 5.58 -7.98 7.46
CA ASN A 16 6.66 -8.92 7.81
C ASN A 16 7.35 -8.59 9.14
N GLN A 17 7.36 -7.33 9.55
CA GLN A 17 7.91 -6.90 10.83
C GLN A 17 6.94 -7.06 12.01
N ILE A 18 5.66 -7.35 11.75
CA ILE A 18 4.66 -7.65 12.77
C ILE A 18 4.63 -9.16 13.05
N GLU A 19 4.71 -9.97 11.99
CA GLU A 19 4.70 -11.43 12.07
C GLU A 19 5.83 -11.96 12.97
N GLY A 20 5.47 -12.82 13.93
CA GLY A 20 6.38 -13.45 14.89
C GLY A 20 6.98 -12.51 15.93
N ARG A 21 6.58 -11.24 15.95
CA ARG A 21 7.16 -10.17 16.79
C ARG A 21 6.15 -9.52 17.72
N THR A 22 4.97 -10.13 17.87
CA THR A 22 3.90 -9.68 18.75
C THR A 22 3.50 -10.77 19.75
N ILE A 23 3.00 -10.38 20.93
CA ILE A 23 2.61 -11.31 22.00
C ILE A 23 1.22 -11.92 21.79
N CYS A 24 0.36 -11.23 21.04
CA CYS A 24 -1.03 -11.62 20.81
C CYS A 24 -1.22 -12.07 19.36
N ALA A 25 -1.97 -13.16 19.15
CA ALA A 25 -2.30 -13.70 17.84
C ALA A 25 -3.02 -12.72 16.90
N PHE A 26 -3.55 -11.61 17.44
CA PHE A 26 -4.10 -10.52 16.65
C PHE A 26 -3.08 -9.88 15.70
N GLY A 27 -1.79 -9.88 16.05
CA GLY A 27 -0.73 -9.37 15.17
C GLY A 27 -0.66 -10.15 13.86
N GLU A 28 -0.67 -11.48 13.94
CA GLU A 28 -0.71 -12.36 12.77
C GLU A 28 -2.01 -12.21 11.99
N ALA A 29 -3.13 -12.12 12.72
CA ALA A 29 -4.45 -11.93 12.11
C ALA A 29 -4.54 -10.63 11.28
N ALA A 30 -3.76 -9.59 11.62
CA ALA A 30 -3.65 -8.37 10.83
C ALA A 30 -2.58 -8.46 9.73
N ALA A 31 -1.44 -9.09 10.01
CA ALA A 31 -0.30 -9.15 9.09
C ALA A 31 -0.56 -10.04 7.87
N TRP A 32 -1.06 -11.26 8.05
CA TRP A 32 -1.25 -12.20 6.94
C TRP A 32 -2.24 -11.72 5.87
N PRO A 33 -3.40 -11.12 6.21
CA PRO A 33 -4.26 -10.52 5.20
C PRO A 33 -3.59 -9.40 4.43
N THR A 34 -2.81 -8.54 5.09
CA THR A 34 -2.05 -7.47 4.41
C THR A 34 -1.00 -8.03 3.46
N GLN A 35 -0.20 -9.00 3.89
CA GLN A 35 0.78 -9.67 3.02
C GLN A 35 0.10 -10.30 1.79
N SER A 36 -1.00 -11.02 2.00
CA SER A 36 -1.76 -11.70 0.95
C SER A 36 -2.35 -10.71 -0.06
N PHE A 37 -3.01 -9.65 0.41
CA PHE A 37 -3.62 -8.64 -0.45
C PHE A 37 -2.57 -7.87 -1.26
N VAL A 38 -1.52 -7.41 -0.59
CA VAL A 38 -0.46 -6.65 -1.25
C VAL A 38 0.26 -7.51 -2.28
N THR A 39 0.54 -8.78 -1.98
CA THR A 39 1.19 -9.69 -2.94
C THR A 39 0.28 -10.00 -4.13
N LYS A 40 -1.02 -10.23 -3.90
CA LYS A 40 -1.95 -10.65 -4.95
C LYS A 40 -2.41 -9.51 -5.86
N PHE A 41 -2.53 -8.30 -5.31
CA PHE A 41 -3.08 -7.13 -6.01
C PHE A 41 -2.05 -6.01 -6.15
N LYS A 42 -0.74 -6.32 -6.07
CA LYS A 42 0.33 -5.31 -6.09
C LYS A 42 0.19 -4.31 -7.25
N ASP A 43 -0.15 -4.82 -8.43
CA ASP A 43 -0.31 -4.01 -9.64
C ASP A 43 -1.46 -2.99 -9.50
N ASP A 44 -2.55 -3.36 -8.83
CA ASP A 44 -3.67 -2.45 -8.57
C ASP A 44 -3.29 -1.34 -7.59
N PHE A 45 -2.45 -1.64 -6.59
CA PHE A 45 -1.92 -0.64 -5.66
C PHE A 45 -1.02 0.37 -6.39
N ILE A 46 -0.12 -0.11 -7.25
CA ILE A 46 0.78 0.76 -8.03
C ILE A 46 -0.04 1.61 -8.99
N LYS A 47 -0.94 0.99 -9.77
CA LYS A 47 -1.81 1.72 -10.70
C LYS A 47 -2.58 2.83 -9.99
N LYS A 48 -3.19 2.53 -8.84
CA LYS A 48 -3.95 3.52 -8.06
C LYS A 48 -3.06 4.61 -7.47
N ALA A 49 -1.82 4.29 -7.10
CA ALA A 49 -0.84 5.28 -6.66
C ALA A 49 -0.52 6.25 -7.80
N THR A 50 -0.18 5.75 -9.00
CA THR A 50 0.10 6.56 -10.19
C THR A 50 -1.10 7.41 -10.61
N ASP A 51 -2.30 6.82 -10.70
CA ASP A 51 -3.54 7.55 -11.01
C ASP A 51 -3.80 8.69 -10.00
N SER A 52 -3.54 8.44 -8.72
CA SER A 52 -3.68 9.45 -7.65
C SER A 52 -2.59 10.53 -7.69
N GLN A 53 -1.43 10.29 -8.31
CA GLN A 53 -0.42 11.34 -8.55
C GLN A 53 -0.87 12.27 -9.69
N GLU A 54 -1.47 11.72 -10.74
CA GLU A 54 -2.01 12.46 -11.89
C GLU A 54 -3.11 13.45 -11.45
N GLU A 55 -4.06 12.97 -10.64
CA GLU A 55 -5.14 13.80 -10.06
C GLU A 55 -4.63 14.91 -9.14
N ARG A 56 -3.48 14.72 -8.50
CA ARG A 56 -2.86 15.72 -7.61
C ARG A 56 -1.91 16.68 -8.30
N ASN A 57 -1.54 16.43 -9.56
CA ASN A 57 -0.60 17.29 -10.27
C ASN A 57 -1.26 18.63 -10.59
N PRO A 58 -0.81 19.76 -10.02
CA PRO A 58 -1.44 21.07 -10.21
C PRO A 58 -1.43 21.55 -11.67
N LYS A 59 -0.55 20.99 -12.52
CA LYS A 59 -0.56 21.25 -13.97
C LYS A 59 -1.76 20.64 -14.71
N SER A 60 -2.36 19.57 -14.18
CA SER A 60 -3.54 18.93 -14.74
C SER A 60 -4.80 19.79 -14.56
N LEU A 61 -4.87 20.56 -13.46
CA LEU A 61 -5.97 21.48 -13.17
C LEU A 61 -5.95 22.80 -13.96
N GLN A 62 -4.87 23.08 -14.71
CA GLN A 62 -4.68 24.32 -15.47
C GLN A 62 -5.28 24.23 -16.91
N LEU A 63 -5.96 23.14 -17.26
CA LEU A 63 -6.59 22.93 -18.59
C LEU A 63 -8.07 23.35 -18.67
N ILE A 64 -8.48 24.31 -17.83
CA ILE A 64 -9.75 25.05 -17.91
C ILE A 64 -9.47 26.54 -17.98
#